data_AF-A0A5C5PR60-F1
#
_entry.id   AF-A0A5C5PR60-F1
#
_cell.length_a   1.000
_cell.length_b   1.000
_cell.length_c   1.000
_cell.angle_alpha   90.00
_cell.angle_beta   90.00
_cell.angle_gamma   90.00
#
_symmetry.space_group_name_H-M   'P 1'
#
loop_
_entity.id
_entity.type
_entity.pdbx_description
1 polymer ?
#
loop_
_entity_poly.entity_id
_entity_poly.type
_entity_poly.pdbx_seq_one_letter_code
_entity_poly.pdbx_strand_id
1 'polypeptide(L)'
;MGFLITITSAQTGMSDRAAMVSCAYELQYYMNAAPDVVISHVQMLCPPALTRSGRWSLEDLDQIIYFQGIATQESAVVYRTSRGVYKMGELDLRKKKTSQVWFSKKRLENHRPRISVPAPKSASHQMYAPLYLRRKSTISPKFA
;
A
#
# COMPACT_ATOMS: atom_id res chain seq x y z
N MET A 1 -9.51 5.54 -5.81
CA MET A 1 -8.84 4.37 -6.44
C MET A 1 -8.15 3.62 -5.33
N GLY A 2 -8.51 2.37 -5.09
CA GLY A 2 -7.90 1.56 -4.05
C GLY A 2 -6.64 0.85 -4.55
N PHE A 3 -5.69 0.61 -3.65
CA PHE A 3 -4.47 -0.13 -3.91
C PHE A 3 -4.32 -1.27 -2.91
N LEU A 4 -3.81 -2.40 -3.36
CA LEU A 4 -3.36 -3.48 -2.51
C LEU A 4 -1.84 -3.47 -2.50
N ILE A 5 -1.26 -3.54 -1.30
CA ILE A 5 0.18 -3.61 -1.11
C ILE A 5 0.54 -4.79 -0.22
N THR A 6 1.67 -5.43 -0.50
CA THR A 6 2.26 -6.44 0.39
C THR A 6 3.29 -5.76 1.28
N ILE A 7 3.21 -6.03 2.58
CA ILE A 7 4.10 -5.46 3.59
C ILE A 7 4.89 -6.60 4.23
N THR A 8 6.21 -6.54 4.07
CA THR A 8 7.15 -7.49 4.68
C THR A 8 7.92 -6.75 5.78
N SER A 9 8.03 -7.36 6.96
CA SER A 9 8.89 -6.80 8.02
C SER A 9 10.36 -6.86 7.61
N ALA A 10 11.06 -5.72 7.64
CA ALA A 10 12.49 -5.68 7.36
C ALA A 10 13.33 -6.35 8.46
N GLN A 11 12.79 -6.43 9.68
CA GLN A 11 13.50 -7.02 10.85
C GLN A 11 13.35 -8.55 10.91
N THR A 12 12.18 -9.07 10.55
CA THR A 12 11.87 -10.51 10.71
C THR A 12 11.72 -11.25 9.39
N GLY A 13 11.59 -10.54 8.27
CA GLY A 13 11.30 -11.12 6.96
C GLY A 13 9.88 -11.67 6.80
N MET A 14 9.04 -11.62 7.86
CA MET A 14 7.66 -12.13 7.79
C MET A 14 6.80 -11.26 6.86
N SER A 15 6.01 -11.93 6.02
CA SER A 15 5.32 -11.35 4.86
C SER A 15 3.82 -11.70 4.82
N ASP A 16 3.14 -11.63 5.97
CA ASP A 16 1.74 -12.09 6.09
C ASP A 16 0.72 -10.95 5.98
N ARG A 17 1.13 -9.75 5.57
CA ARG A 17 0.30 -8.54 5.66
C ARG A 17 0.08 -7.93 4.28
N ALA A 18 -1.11 -8.13 3.72
CA ALA A 18 -1.63 -7.28 2.66
C ALA A 18 -2.38 -6.09 3.29
N ALA A 19 -2.16 -4.88 2.79
CA ALA A 19 -2.90 -3.69 3.22
C ALA A 19 -3.65 -3.07 2.04
N MET A 20 -4.86 -2.59 2.30
CA MET A 20 -5.62 -1.80 1.35
C MET A 20 -5.38 -0.31 1.63
N VAL A 21 -4.98 0.42 0.60
CA VAL A 21 -4.73 1.86 0.64
C VAL A 21 -5.77 2.56 -0.21
N SER A 22 -6.40 3.61 0.31
CA SER A 22 -7.63 4.16 -0.28
C SER A 22 -7.38 5.15 -1.40
N CYS A 23 -6.19 5.78 -1.42
CA CYS A 23 -5.83 6.77 -2.41
C CYS A 23 -4.32 6.85 -2.72
N ALA A 24 -3.99 7.50 -3.84
CA ALA A 24 -2.62 7.62 -4.33
C ALA A 24 -1.72 8.45 -3.39
N TYR A 25 -2.28 9.44 -2.70
CA TYR A 25 -1.57 10.25 -1.72
C TYR A 25 -1.17 9.41 -0.50
N GLU A 26 -2.10 8.64 0.06
CA GLU A 26 -1.79 7.71 1.15
C GLU A 26 -0.70 6.72 0.72
N LEU A 27 -0.79 6.16 -0.49
CA LEU A 27 0.23 5.25 -1.01
C LEU A 27 1.60 5.94 -1.06
N GLN A 28 1.68 7.17 -1.59
CA GLN A 28 2.92 7.94 -1.60
C GLN A 28 3.45 8.17 -0.17
N TYR A 29 2.57 8.53 0.76
CA TYR A 29 2.94 8.75 2.16
C TYR A 29 3.49 7.48 2.81
N TYR A 30 2.77 6.35 2.71
CA TYR A 30 3.19 5.06 3.24
C TYR A 30 4.58 4.65 2.72
N MET A 31 4.81 4.84 1.43
CA MET A 31 6.08 4.51 0.78
C MET A 31 7.25 5.37 1.26
N ASN A 32 7.00 6.58 1.75
CA ASN A 32 8.03 7.50 2.22
C ASN A 32 8.23 7.46 3.74
N ALA A 33 7.17 7.12 4.49
CA ALA A 33 7.12 7.27 5.93
C ALA A 33 7.28 5.96 6.70
N ALA A 34 6.94 4.80 6.11
CA ALA A 34 6.91 3.54 6.85
C ALA A 34 8.33 3.02 7.20
N PRO A 35 8.73 2.99 8.49
CA PRO A 35 10.00 2.42 8.90
C PRO A 35 9.90 0.89 9.03
N ASP A 36 11.04 0.19 8.97
CA ASP A 36 11.17 -1.24 9.28
C ASP A 36 10.30 -2.19 8.44
N VAL A 37 9.79 -1.72 7.30
CA VAL A 37 8.99 -2.52 6.37
C VAL A 37 9.46 -2.36 4.94
N VAL A 38 9.35 -3.44 4.19
CA VAL A 38 9.50 -3.47 2.73
C VAL A 38 8.11 -3.57 2.14
N ILE A 39 7.75 -2.59 1.31
CA ILE A 39 6.51 -2.64 0.54
C ILE A 39 6.83 -3.29 -0.81
N SER A 40 5.98 -4.22 -1.24
CA SER A 40 6.11 -4.92 -2.52
C SER A 40 4.73 -5.21 -3.12
N HIS A 41 4.71 -5.72 -4.37
CA HIS A 41 3.49 -6.15 -5.06
C HIS A 41 2.35 -5.13 -4.97
N VAL A 42 2.61 -3.91 -5.43
CA VAL A 42 1.61 -2.84 -5.44
C VAL A 42 0.67 -3.02 -6.62
N GLN A 43 -0.60 -3.26 -6.34
CA GLN A 43 -1.64 -3.49 -7.33
C GLN A 43 -2.76 -2.45 -7.20
N MET A 44 -3.31 -2.03 -8.32
CA MET A 44 -4.41 -1.09 -8.41
C MET A 44 -5.72 -1.85 -8.64
N LEU A 45 -6.73 -1.55 -7.81
CA LEU A 45 -8.08 -2.05 -8.00
C LEU A 45 -8.81 -1.13 -9.00
N CYS A 46 -9.00 -1.63 -10.21
CA CYS A 46 -9.57 -0.90 -11.33
C CYS A 46 -11.07 -1.25 -11.51
N PRO A 47 -12.00 -0.29 -11.37
CA PRO A 47 -13.42 -0.53 -11.54
C PRO A 47 -13.80 -0.73 -13.02
N PRO A 48 -14.93 -1.40 -13.30
CA PRO A 48 -15.42 -1.63 -14.67
C PRO A 48 -15.55 -0.36 -15.52
N ALA A 49 -15.98 0.74 -14.89
CA ALA A 49 -16.13 2.04 -15.55
C ALA A 49 -14.80 2.61 -16.07
N LEU A 50 -13.69 2.27 -15.42
CA LEU A 50 -12.35 2.70 -15.82
C LEU A 50 -11.79 1.84 -16.95
N THR A 51 -11.94 0.52 -16.84
CA THR A 51 -11.31 -0.45 -17.75
C THR A 51 -12.14 -0.75 -18.99
N ARG A 52 -13.42 -0.31 -19.03
CA ARG A 52 -14.39 -0.61 -20.09
C ARG A 52 -14.58 -2.12 -20.35
N SER A 53 -14.11 -2.96 -19.43
CA SER A 53 -14.12 -4.42 -19.54
C SER A 53 -15.39 -5.06 -18.98
N GLY A 54 -16.26 -4.26 -18.33
CA GLY A 54 -17.47 -4.75 -17.67
C GLY A 54 -17.20 -5.52 -16.35
N ARG A 55 -15.95 -5.64 -15.91
CA ARG A 55 -15.56 -6.35 -14.68
C ARG A 55 -14.54 -5.56 -13.86
N TRP A 56 -14.49 -5.83 -12.56
CA TRP A 56 -13.40 -5.38 -11.71
C TRP A 56 -12.12 -6.12 -12.10
N SER A 57 -11.00 -5.43 -12.02
CA SER A 57 -9.69 -6.02 -12.31
C SER A 57 -8.67 -5.51 -11.31
N LEU A 58 -7.74 -6.40 -10.96
CA LEU A 58 -6.58 -6.07 -10.15
C LEU A 58 -5.37 -6.07 -11.07
N GLU A 59 -4.70 -4.93 -11.17
CA GLU A 59 -3.62 -4.71 -12.12
C GLU A 59 -2.35 -4.27 -11.40
N ASP A 60 -1.21 -4.85 -11.76
CA ASP A 60 0.07 -4.40 -11.21
C ASP A 60 0.31 -2.94 -11.56
N LEU A 61 0.62 -2.13 -10.56
CA LEU A 61 0.86 -0.71 -10.71
C LEU A 61 2.34 -0.48 -11.06
N ASP A 62 2.60 0.22 -12.15
CA ASP A 62 3.94 0.57 -12.59
C ASP A 62 4.34 1.98 -12.17
N GLN A 63 3.41 2.94 -12.26
CA GLN A 63 3.70 4.35 -12.00
C GLN A 63 2.46 5.16 -11.65
N ILE A 64 2.62 6.15 -10.76
CA ILE A 64 1.66 7.22 -10.54
C ILE A 64 2.36 8.55 -10.76
N ILE A 65 1.81 9.37 -11.64
CA ILE A 65 2.29 10.71 -11.93
C ILE A 65 1.17 11.72 -11.66
N TYR A 66 1.43 12.68 -10.79
CA TYR A 66 0.58 13.84 -10.59
C TYR A 66 1.02 14.96 -11.53
N PHE A 67 0.05 15.58 -12.20
CA PHE A 67 0.24 16.75 -13.04
C PHE A 67 -0.58 17.92 -12.51
N GLN A 68 0.03 19.09 -12.50
CA GLN A 68 -0.63 20.34 -12.13
C GLN A 68 -0.45 21.35 -13.26
N GLY A 69 -1.54 21.98 -13.67
CA GLY A 69 -1.49 23.05 -14.67
C GLY A 69 -0.74 24.26 -14.13
N ILE A 70 0.09 24.88 -14.97
CA ILE A 70 0.83 26.10 -14.58
C ILE A 70 -0.07 27.34 -14.70
N ALA A 71 -0.84 27.41 -15.79
CA ALA A 71 -1.75 28.51 -16.07
C ALA A 71 -3.20 28.23 -15.63
N THR A 72 -3.49 26.98 -15.27
CA THR A 72 -4.83 26.49 -14.92
C THR A 72 -4.76 25.88 -13.53
N GLN A 73 -5.76 26.13 -12.67
CA GLN A 73 -5.88 25.44 -11.37
C GLN A 73 -6.30 23.95 -11.51
N GLU A 74 -6.34 23.44 -12.74
CA GLU A 74 -6.63 22.06 -13.05
C GLU A 74 -5.46 21.14 -12.68
N SER A 75 -5.79 19.93 -12.23
CA SER A 75 -4.83 18.87 -12.01
C SER A 75 -5.33 17.54 -12.58
N ALA A 76 -4.40 16.62 -12.82
CA ALA A 76 -4.72 15.25 -13.19
C ALA A 76 -3.70 14.27 -12.62
N VAL A 77 -4.16 13.08 -12.27
CA VAL A 77 -3.31 11.95 -11.88
C VAL A 77 -3.36 10.92 -12.99
N VAL A 78 -2.19 10.47 -13.42
CA VAL A 78 -2.04 9.39 -14.40
C VAL A 78 -1.51 8.15 -13.69
N TYR A 79 -2.25 7.05 -13.83
CA TYR A 79 -1.90 5.72 -13.36
C TYR A 79 -1.46 4.89 -14.55
N ARG A 80 -0.25 4.34 -14.49
CA ARG A 80 0.24 3.35 -15.43
C ARG A 80 0.24 2.00 -14.75
N THR A 81 -0.42 1.03 -15.36
CA THR A 81 -0.49 -0.35 -14.90
C THR A 81 0.04 -1.28 -15.99
N SER A 82 0.21 -2.55 -15.61
CA SER A 82 0.54 -3.64 -16.54
C SER A 82 -0.45 -3.81 -17.70
N ARG A 83 -1.69 -3.30 -17.58
CA ARG A 83 -2.74 -3.47 -18.61
C ARG A 83 -3.14 -2.18 -19.31
N GLY A 84 -2.84 -1.02 -18.74
CA GLY A 84 -3.34 0.24 -19.28
C GLY A 84 -2.77 1.49 -18.66
N VAL A 85 -3.26 2.61 -19.19
CA VAL A 85 -2.97 3.95 -18.67
C VAL A 85 -4.29 4.66 -18.42
N TYR A 86 -4.46 5.15 -17.20
CA TYR A 86 -5.69 5.76 -16.75
C TYR A 86 -5.42 7.18 -16.26
N LYS A 87 -6.12 8.15 -16.81
CA LYS A 87 -6.09 9.56 -16.37
C LYS A 87 -7.32 9.84 -15.51
N MET A 88 -7.11 10.46 -14.37
CA MET A 88 -8.17 10.99 -13.52
C MET A 88 -7.96 12.50 -13.36
N GLY A 89 -9.02 13.30 -13.52
CA GLY A 89 -9.00 14.76 -13.46
C GLY A 89 -9.04 15.43 -14.82
N GLU A 90 -9.37 16.73 -14.81
CA GLU A 90 -9.73 17.46 -16.02
C GLU A 90 -8.54 18.02 -16.78
N LEU A 91 -7.39 18.22 -16.12
CA LEU A 91 -6.22 18.88 -16.72
C LEU A 91 -5.87 18.32 -18.10
N ASP A 92 -5.87 19.18 -19.11
CA ASP A 92 -5.36 18.82 -20.43
C ASP A 92 -3.84 18.64 -20.37
N LEU A 93 -3.39 17.40 -20.50
CA LEU A 93 -1.98 17.04 -20.45
C LEU A 93 -1.17 17.58 -21.63
N ARG A 94 -1.79 18.18 -22.65
CA ARG A 94 -1.08 18.85 -23.76
C ARG A 94 -0.65 20.27 -23.41
N LYS A 95 -1.29 20.90 -22.42
CA LYS A 95 -0.97 22.25 -21.95
C LYS A 95 0.27 22.27 -21.05
N LYS A 96 0.79 23.47 -20.79
CA LYS A 96 1.91 23.69 -19.86
C LYS A 96 1.53 23.23 -18.45
N LYS A 97 2.34 22.34 -17.89
CA LYS A 97 2.10 21.66 -16.61
C LYS A 97 3.41 21.31 -15.92
N THR A 98 3.37 21.19 -14.60
CA THR A 98 4.40 20.52 -13.79
C THR A 98 4.01 19.07 -13.58
N SER A 99 4.99 18.22 -13.24
CA SER A 99 4.75 16.80 -12.98
C SER A 99 5.54 16.32 -11.77
N GLN A 100 4.93 15.48 -10.96
CA GLN A 100 5.57 14.82 -9.83
C GLN A 100 5.29 13.32 -9.86
N VAL A 101 6.34 12.51 -9.74
CA VAL A 101 6.20 11.05 -9.65
C VAL A 101 5.91 10.66 -8.20
N TRP A 102 4.64 10.34 -7.93
CA TRP A 102 4.20 9.88 -6.61
C TRP A 102 4.61 8.43 -6.34
N PHE A 103 4.52 7.57 -7.36
CA PHE A 103 4.91 6.17 -7.26
C PHE A 103 5.62 5.70 -8.53
N SER A 104 6.59 4.81 -8.36
CA SER A 104 7.22 4.06 -9.46
C SER A 104 7.67 2.70 -8.95
N LYS A 105 7.28 1.63 -9.65
CA LYS A 105 7.70 0.26 -9.34
C LYS A 105 9.22 0.13 -9.31
N LYS A 106 9.93 0.74 -10.27
CA LYS A 106 11.40 0.79 -10.27
C LYS A 106 11.97 1.49 -9.03
N ARG A 107 11.35 2.59 -8.60
CA ARG A 107 11.78 3.30 -7.38
C ARG A 107 11.55 2.43 -6.13
N LEU A 108 10.46 1.66 -6.11
CA LEU A 108 10.16 0.73 -5.03
C LEU A 108 11.15 -0.43 -4.98
N GLU A 109 11.44 -1.07 -6.12
CA GLU A 109 12.40 -2.18 -6.20
C GLU A 109 13.82 -1.76 -5.78
N ASN A 110 14.21 -0.52 -6.07
CA ASN A 110 15.50 0.03 -5.66
C ASN A 110 15.48 0.60 -4.23
N HIS A 111 14.31 0.70 -3.58
CA HIS A 111 14.21 1.31 -2.26
C HIS A 111 14.79 0.38 -1.20
N ARG A 112 15.68 0.92 -0.37
CA ARG A 112 16.16 0.24 0.82
C ARG A 112 15.34 0.69 2.03
N PRO A 113 14.71 -0.23 2.77
CA PRO A 113 13.92 0.12 3.94
C PRO A 113 14.79 0.82 4.97
N ARG A 114 14.24 1.85 5.61
CA ARG A 114 14.87 2.48 6.77
C ARG A 114 14.72 1.55 7.96
N ILE A 115 15.83 0.97 8.41
CA ILE A 115 15.89 0.14 9.61
C ILE A 115 16.05 1.09 10.80
N SER A 116 15.06 1.11 11.70
CA SER A 116 15.20 1.82 12.97
C SER A 116 16.12 1.03 13.91
N VAL A 117 16.91 1.74 14.71
CA VAL A 117 17.67 1.10 15.79
C VAL A 117 16.65 0.61 16.82
N PRO A 118 16.61 -0.69 17.16
CA PRO A 118 15.64 -1.19 18.11
C PRO A 118 15.85 -0.48 19.46
N ALA A 119 14.78 0.15 19.97
CA ALA A 119 14.77 0.67 21.32
C ALA A 119 15.05 -0.50 22.31
N PRO A 120 15.84 -0.27 23.38
CA PRO A 120 16.07 -1.30 24.38
C PRO A 120 14.72 -1.80 24.90
N LYS A 121 14.53 -3.12 24.87
CA LYS A 121 13.29 -3.81 25.22
C LYS A 121 12.84 -3.40 26.64
N SER A 122 11.93 -2.44 26.75
CA SER A 122 11.19 -2.22 27.98
C SER A 122 10.25 -3.41 28.17
N ALA A 123 10.18 -3.88 29.41
CA ALA A 123 9.60 -5.16 29.80
C ALA A 123 8.21 -5.42 29.18
N SER A 124 8.08 -6.58 28.54
CA SER A 124 6.85 -7.35 28.31
C SER A 124 5.54 -6.57 28.19
N HIS A 125 5.27 -5.97 27.02
CA HIS A 125 3.89 -5.79 26.61
C HIS A 125 3.33 -7.15 26.20
N GLN A 126 2.69 -7.86 27.14
CA GLN A 126 1.92 -9.06 26.83
C GLN A 126 0.78 -8.65 25.89
N MET A 127 0.92 -8.90 24.59
CA MET A 127 -0.22 -8.85 23.69
C MET A 127 -1.20 -9.95 24.09
N TYR A 128 -2.49 -9.63 24.11
CA TYR A 128 -3.55 -10.59 24.40
C TYR A 128 -3.45 -11.80 23.48
N ALA A 129 -3.53 -13.00 24.07
CA ALA A 129 -3.50 -14.25 23.33
C ALA A 129 -4.67 -14.32 22.33
N PRO A 130 -4.49 -14.95 21.16
CA PRO A 130 -5.56 -15.08 20.17
C PRO A 130 -6.76 -15.83 20.75
N LEU A 131 -7.96 -15.31 20.50
CA LEU A 131 -9.23 -15.83 21.05
C LEU A 131 -9.55 -17.29 20.66
N TYR A 132 -8.82 -17.89 19.71
CA TYR A 132 -9.02 -19.28 19.29
C TYR A 132 -8.26 -20.31 20.14
N LEU A 133 -7.40 -19.89 21.07
CA LEU A 133 -6.82 -20.79 22.07
C LEU A 133 -7.82 -20.99 23.23
N ARG A 134 -8.91 -21.72 22.96
CA ARG A 134 -9.79 -22.22 24.02
C ARG A 134 -9.02 -23.26 24.83
N ARG A 135 -8.52 -22.88 26.00
CA ARG A 135 -8.01 -23.83 27.01
C ARG A 135 -9.11 -24.85 27.28
N LYS A 136 -8.88 -26.13 26.96
CA LYS A 136 -9.64 -27.23 27.55
C LYS A 136 -9.33 -27.19 29.05
N SER A 137 -10.26 -26.69 29.85
CA SER A 137 -10.21 -26.83 31.31
C SER A 137 -10.32 -28.31 31.64
N THR A 138 -9.22 -28.94 32.03
CA THR A 138 -9.24 -30.24 32.70
C THR A 138 -9.87 -30.04 34.08
N ILE A 139 -11.17 -30.27 34.18
CA ILE A 139 -11.84 -30.44 35.47
C ILE A 139 -11.55 -31.89 35.89
N SER A 140 -10.67 -32.07 36.87
CA SER A 140 -10.56 -33.34 37.59
C SER A 140 -11.59 -33.35 38.72
N PRO A 141 -12.50 -34.33 38.81
CA PRO A 141 -13.35 -34.47 39.99
C PRO A 141 -12.49 -35.04 41.12
N LYS A 142 -12.43 -34.33 42.26
CA LYS A 142 -11.99 -34.93 43.52
C LYS A 142 -13.18 -35.68 44.11
N PHE A 143 -13.14 -37.00 44.08
CA PHE A 143 -13.93 -37.83 44.98
C PHE A 143 -13.15 -37.98 46.29
N ALA A 144 -13.73 -37.53 47.38
CA ALA A 144 -13.46 -37.96 48.75
C ALA A 144 -14.78 -37.89 49.51
#